data_AF-A0AAT9GT32-F1
#
_entry.id   AF-A0AAT9GT32-F1
#
_cell.length_a   1.000
_cell.length_b   1.000
_cell.length_c   1.000
_cell.angle_alpha   90.00
_cell.angle_beta   90.00
_cell.angle_gamma   90.00
#
_symmetry.space_group_name_H-M   'P 1'
#
loop_
_entity.id
_entity.type
_entity.pdbx_description
1 polymer ?
#
loop_
_entity_poly.entity_id
_entity_poly.type
_entity_poly.pdbx_seq_one_letter_code
_entity_poly.pdbx_strand_id
1 'polypeptide(L)'
;MGKLVCLICEHEEEVPKHCGVEMDYILKGNFRKIEYLKCKICGVEREVPRHCGVPMLYIDEDYFPVSKLTKSEIEEMKKLYSGE
;
A
#
# COMPACT_ATOMS: atom_id res chain seq x y z
N MET A 1 5.05 -14.81 -0.68
CA MET A 1 4.09 -14.08 -1.58
C MET A 1 3.70 -12.78 -0.90
N GLY A 2 3.62 -11.67 -1.64
CA GLY A 2 3.31 -10.37 -1.05
C GLY A 2 1.82 -10.24 -0.69
N LYS A 3 1.50 -9.43 0.31
CA LYS A 3 0.12 -9.07 0.67
C LYS A 3 -0.01 -7.57 0.92
N LEU A 4 -1.22 -7.05 0.74
CA LEU A 4 -1.57 -5.68 1.09
C LEU A 4 -2.29 -5.69 2.43
N VAL A 5 -1.86 -4.86 3.38
CA VAL A 5 -2.44 -4.83 4.73
C VAL A 5 -2.83 -3.40 5.10
N CYS A 6 -4.07 -3.23 5.55
CA CYS A 6 -4.53 -1.96 6.07
C CYS A 6 -3.94 -1.72 7.47
N LEU A 7 -3.11 -0.68 7.61
CA LEU A 7 -2.49 -0.30 8.90
C LEU A 7 -3.49 0.08 10.00
N ILE A 8 -4.73 0.42 9.66
CA ILE A 8 -5.75 0.88 10.62
C ILE A 8 -6.53 -0.29 11.22
N CYS A 9 -6.89 -1.29 10.40
CA CYS A 9 -7.81 -2.35 10.79
C CYS A 9 -7.30 -3.76 10.51
N GLU A 10 -6.06 -3.88 10.03
CA GLU A 10 -5.38 -5.15 9.71
C GLU A 10 -6.08 -5.96 8.60
N HIS A 11 -6.99 -5.34 7.84
CA HIS A 11 -7.60 -5.96 6.66
C HIS A 11 -6.53 -6.33 5.64
N GLU A 12 -6.52 -7.60 5.20
CA GLU A 12 -5.56 -8.12 4.23
C GLU A 12 -6.21 -8.30 2.86
N GLU A 13 -5.50 -7.91 1.82
CA GLU A 13 -5.85 -8.14 0.42
C GLU A 13 -4.66 -8.80 -0.31
N GLU A 14 -4.97 -9.64 -1.31
CA GLU A 14 -3.93 -10.19 -2.20
C GLU A 14 -3.33 -9.09 -3.08
N VAL A 15 -2.05 -9.23 -3.41
CA VAL A 15 -1.42 -8.34 -4.38
C VAL A 15 -2.06 -8.60 -5.75
N PRO A 16 -2.69 -7.59 -6.37
CA PRO A 16 -3.49 -7.87 -7.53
C PRO A 16 -2.60 -8.23 -8.73
N LYS A 17 -3.12 -9.12 -9.59
CA LYS A 17 -2.40 -9.69 -10.73
C LYS A 17 -2.63 -8.88 -12.02
N HIS A 18 -1.63 -8.85 -12.89
CA HIS A 18 -1.71 -8.32 -14.26
C HIS A 18 -0.81 -9.13 -15.20
N CYS A 19 -1.23 -9.37 -16.43
CA CYS A 19 -0.57 -10.30 -17.36
C CYS A 19 -0.32 -11.71 -16.76
N GLY A 20 -1.19 -12.18 -15.86
CA GLY A 20 -1.09 -13.50 -15.23
C GLY A 20 -0.07 -13.61 -14.10
N VAL A 21 0.60 -12.51 -13.71
CA VAL A 21 1.57 -12.48 -12.60
C VAL A 21 1.18 -11.42 -11.56
N GLU A 22 1.61 -11.61 -10.32
CA GLU A 22 1.52 -10.55 -9.30
C GLU A 22 2.32 -9.33 -9.75
N MET A 23 1.81 -8.13 -9.43
CA MET A 23 2.50 -6.88 -9.72
C MET A 23 3.53 -6.58 -8.64
N ASP A 24 4.66 -6.00 -9.04
CA ASP A 24 5.74 -5.63 -8.15
C ASP A 24 5.47 -4.28 -7.49
N TYR A 25 5.79 -4.15 -6.20
CA TYR A 25 5.71 -2.88 -5.50
C TYR A 25 6.85 -1.94 -5.91
N ILE A 26 6.52 -0.68 -6.19
CA ILE A 26 7.50 0.37 -6.48
C ILE A 26 7.13 1.67 -5.76
N LEU A 27 8.16 2.44 -5.42
CA LEU A 27 8.03 3.78 -4.84
C LEU A 27 8.41 4.83 -5.88
N LYS A 28 7.56 5.84 -6.07
CA LYS A 28 7.81 6.96 -6.98
C LYS A 28 7.76 8.30 -6.27
N GLY A 29 8.66 9.20 -6.61
CA GLY A 29 8.69 10.57 -6.11
C GLY A 29 9.95 10.89 -5.30
N ASN A 30 10.38 12.15 -5.40
CA ASN A 30 11.64 12.62 -4.80
C ASN A 30 11.47 13.08 -3.34
N PHE A 31 10.39 13.80 -3.05
CA PHE A 31 10.10 14.33 -1.70
C PHE A 31 8.95 13.58 -1.03
N ARG A 32 7.81 13.47 -1.73
CA ARG A 32 6.69 12.63 -1.34
C ARG A 32 6.75 11.34 -2.16
N LYS A 33 7.08 10.23 -1.50
CA LYS A 33 7.03 8.92 -2.14
C LYS A 33 5.58 8.44 -2.17
N ILE A 34 5.12 8.06 -3.36
CA ILE A 34 3.82 7.46 -3.62
C ILE A 34 4.04 6.01 -4.02
N GLU A 35 3.19 5.14 -3.48
CA GLU A 35 3.27 3.71 -3.64
C GLU A 35 2.48 3.27 -4.88
N TYR A 36 3.11 2.49 -5.75
CA TYR A 36 2.50 1.93 -6.95
C TYR A 36 2.76 0.43 -7.02
N LEU A 37 1.88 -0.26 -7.75
CA LEU A 37 2.08 -1.61 -8.23
C LEU A 37 2.41 -1.55 -9.72
N LYS A 38 3.47 -2.23 -10.16
CA LYS A 38 3.93 -2.29 -11.55
C LYS A 38 3.96 -3.71 -12.08
N CYS A 39 3.41 -3.92 -13.27
CA CYS A 39 3.52 -5.21 -13.93
C CYS A 39 4.93 -5.37 -14.51
N LYS A 40 5.63 -6.44 -14.12
CA LYS A 40 6.94 -6.79 -14.64
C LYS A 40 6.99 -7.17 -16.12
N ILE A 41 5.83 -7.53 -16.72
CA ILE A 41 5.75 -7.98 -18.11
C ILE A 41 5.55 -6.79 -19.07
N CYS A 42 4.48 -6.01 -18.88
CA CYS A 42 4.13 -4.92 -19.79
C CYS A 42 4.50 -3.53 -19.26
N GLY A 43 4.90 -3.43 -17.99
CA GLY A 43 5.25 -2.16 -17.36
C GLY A 43 4.06 -1.31 -16.90
N VAL A 44 2.81 -1.77 -17.04
CA VAL A 44 1.63 -1.01 -16.57
C VAL A 44 1.72 -0.77 -15.07
N GLU A 45 1.28 0.40 -14.64
CA GLU A 45 1.32 0.82 -13.24
C GLU A 45 -0.07 1.17 -12.76
N ARG A 46 -0.32 0.93 -11.47
CA ARG A 46 -1.51 1.37 -10.77
C ARG A 46 -1.14 1.81 -9.36
N GLU A 47 -1.89 2.73 -8.79
CA GLU A 47 -1.73 3.08 -7.38
C GLU A 47 -2.02 1.86 -6.49
N VAL A 48 -1.37 1.82 -5.33
CA VAL A 48 -1.70 0.83 -4.31
C VAL A 48 -3.14 1.06 -3.81
N PRO A 49 -3.96 0.00 -3.68
CA PRO A 49 -5.32 0.11 -3.15
C PRO A 49 -5.38 0.84 -1.81
N ARG A 50 -6.49 1.53 -1.58
CA ARG A 50 -6.76 2.24 -0.33
C ARG A 50 -7.80 1.50 0.49
N HIS A 51 -7.57 1.42 1.80
CA HIS A 51 -8.53 0.91 2.77
C HIS A 51 -8.59 1.86 3.97
N CYS A 52 -9.75 2.04 4.58
CA CYS A 52 -9.97 3.05 5.64
C CYS A 52 -9.54 4.49 5.27
N GLY A 53 -9.45 4.81 3.97
CA GLY A 53 -9.05 6.14 3.47
C GLY A 53 -7.54 6.36 3.37
N VAL A 54 -6.72 5.32 3.53
CA VAL A 54 -5.24 5.39 3.40
C VAL A 54 -4.74 4.27 2.49
N PRO A 55 -3.59 4.44 1.79
CA PRO A 55 -2.96 3.35 1.04
C PRO A 55 -2.69 2.14 1.95
N MET A 56 -2.93 0.94 1.42
CA MET A 56 -2.58 -0.30 2.10
C MET A 56 -1.06 -0.51 2.06
N LEU A 57 -0.49 -1.08 3.11
CA LEU A 57 0.93 -1.39 3.18
C LEU A 57 1.22 -2.68 2.40
N TYR A 58 2.20 -2.65 1.50
CA TYR A 58 2.74 -3.88 0.91
C TYR A 58 3.67 -4.57 1.92
N ILE A 59 3.39 -5.83 2.22
CA ILE A 59 4.16 -6.69 3.11
C ILE A 59 4.71 -7.86 2.30
N ASP A 60 6.03 -7.96 2.20
CA ASP A 60 6.73 -9.20 1.91
C ASP A 60 7.20 -9.87 3.21
N GLU A 61 7.80 -11.05 3.12
CA GLU A 61 7.98 -12.03 4.22
C GLU A 61 8.74 -11.50 5.45
N ASP A 62 9.25 -10.27 5.45
CA ASP A 62 10.10 -9.68 6.48
C ASP A 62 9.57 -8.39 7.16
N TYR A 63 8.40 -7.85 6.78
CA TYR A 63 7.93 -6.56 7.32
C TYR A 63 6.49 -6.54 7.81
N PHE A 64 6.27 -6.81 9.10
CA PHE A 64 4.99 -6.51 9.77
C PHE A 64 5.14 -5.29 10.68
N PRO A 65 4.23 -4.29 10.62
CA PRO A 65 4.27 -3.18 11.55
C PRO A 65 4.09 -3.69 12.99
N VAL A 66 5.08 -3.39 13.84
CA VAL A 66 5.22 -4.00 15.17
C VAL A 66 4.26 -3.40 16.21
N SER A 67 3.53 -2.33 15.87
CA SER A 67 2.67 -1.61 16.81
C SER A 67 1.39 -1.05 16.17
N LYS A 68 0.27 -1.16 16.90
CA LYS A 68 -1.01 -0.54 16.53
C LYS A 68 -0.94 0.98 16.63
N LEU A 69 -1.51 1.65 15.65
CA LEU A 69 -1.65 3.11 15.64
C LEU A 69 -2.65 3.57 16.70
N THR A 70 -2.31 4.65 17.39
CA THR A 70 -3.20 5.40 18.27
C THR A 70 -4.26 6.18 17.46
N LYS A 71 -5.32 6.65 18.13
CA LYS A 71 -6.37 7.43 17.47
C LYS A 71 -5.84 8.72 16.82
N SER A 72 -4.90 9.41 17.46
CA SER A 72 -4.28 10.62 16.92
C SER A 72 -3.45 10.33 15.66
N GLU A 73 -2.65 9.26 15.68
CA GLU A 73 -1.86 8.84 14.52
C GLU A 73 -2.76 8.46 13.34
N ILE A 74 -3.88 7.79 13.59
CA ILE A 74 -4.88 7.47 12.55
C ILE A 74 -5.48 8.75 11.95
N GLU A 75 -5.84 9.73 12.77
CA GLU A 75 -6.39 11.01 12.28
C GLU A 75 -5.38 11.81 11.46
N GLU A 76 -4.13 11.89 11.91
CA GLU A 76 -3.05 12.55 11.16
C GLU A 76 -2.81 11.87 9.82
N MET A 77 -2.75 10.54 9.81
CA MET A 77 -2.58 9.75 8.59
C MET A 77 -3.74 9.99 7.62
N LYS A 78 -4.99 9.95 8.09
CA LYS A 78 -6.15 10.25 7.24
C LYS A 78 -6.07 11.66 6.66
N LYS A 79 -5.70 12.68 7.44
CA LYS A 79 -5.57 14.07 6.94
C LYS A 79 -4.56 14.17 5.79
N LEU A 80 -3.45 13.43 5.84
CA LEU A 80 -2.43 13.43 4.78
C LEU A 80 -2.94 12.88 3.44
N TYR A 81 -3.88 11.94 3.47
CA TYR A 81 -4.41 11.24 2.29
C TYR A 81 -5.84 11.65 1.90
N SER A 82 -6.52 12.49 2.71
CA SER A 82 -7.86 13.02 2.42
C SER A 82 -7.87 14.26 1.53
N GLY A 83 -6.70 14.77 1.13
CA GLY A 83 -6.53 16.02 0.38
C GLY A 83 -6.33 15.86 -1.13
N GLU A 84 -6.75 14.73 -1.71
CA GLU A 84 -6.74 14.48 -3.17
C GLU A 84 -8.13 14.65 -3.78
#